data_AF-W9QIT7-F1
#
_entry.id   AF-W9QIT7-F1
#
_cell.length_a   1.000
_cell.length_b   1.000
_cell.length_c   1.000
_cell.angle_alpha   90.00
_cell.angle_beta   90.00
_cell.angle_gamma   90.00
#
_symmetry.space_group_name_H-M   'P 1'
#
loop_
_entity.id
_entity.type
_entity.pdbx_description
1 polymer ?
#
loop_
_entity_poly.entity_id
_entity_poly.type
_entity_poly.pdbx_seq_one_letter_code
_entity_poly.pdbx_strand_id
1 'polypeptide(L)'
;MVVRTLHWTVPHYWVWGLPFFLFYSTRSSQFLHERPNQSFLRSLLCSLFSPMRLVVSKFIESYLLHKLPLEKYGLKPDHPFVEDYASCQMAIMPENFFSEADKGKIVFKRSSKWWFWEKGIEFDDKEKIEADVVVLATGYDGKKKLKAIMPEPFRSLLEYPSGLMPLYRGTIHPLIPNMGFVGYVESVVNLHSSELRSIWLARLVDDKFKLPGVTEMLERTLMEMEVMKRTTRFYKRHCISTYSINHSDEICEEMGWTSWRKKSWFSEAFSPYGSRDYLN
;
A
#
# COMPACT_ATOMS: atom_id res chain seq x y z
N MET A 1 -10.62 -12.95 -19.18
CA MET A 1 -9.74 -12.18 -18.28
C MET A 1 -8.43 -12.92 -18.09
N VAL A 2 -7.32 -12.35 -18.56
CA VAL A 2 -5.98 -12.93 -18.39
C VAL A 2 -5.37 -12.42 -17.08
N VAL A 3 -4.90 -13.32 -16.23
CA VAL A 3 -4.40 -12.97 -14.89
C VAL A 3 -2.98 -13.48 -14.71
N ARG A 4 -2.01 -12.56 -14.60
CA ARG A 4 -0.58 -12.87 -14.41
C ARG A 4 -0.26 -13.17 -12.95
N THR A 5 -0.51 -12.21 -12.08
CA THR A 5 -0.30 -12.30 -10.63
C THR A 5 -1.64 -12.23 -9.93
N LEU A 6 -1.86 -13.10 -8.94
CA LEU A 6 -3.07 -13.06 -8.12
C LEU A 6 -2.85 -12.14 -6.94
N HIS A 7 -3.89 -11.44 -6.55
CA HIS A 7 -3.95 -10.66 -5.32
C HIS A 7 -5.25 -10.98 -4.61
N TRP A 8 -5.23 -10.85 -3.28
CA TRP A 8 -6.39 -11.02 -2.45
C TRP A 8 -7.39 -9.91 -2.71
N THR A 9 -8.65 -10.31 -2.90
CA THR A 9 -9.76 -9.39 -3.10
C THR A 9 -10.74 -9.50 -1.96
N VAL A 10 -11.27 -8.38 -1.50
CA VAL A 10 -12.25 -8.33 -0.41
C VAL A 10 -13.63 -7.93 -0.95
N PRO A 11 -14.72 -8.60 -0.54
CA PRO A 11 -16.06 -8.22 -0.99
C PRO A 11 -16.58 -6.96 -0.31
N HIS A 12 -16.16 -6.72 0.94
CA HIS A 12 -16.53 -5.58 1.77
C HIS A 12 -15.62 -5.50 3.01
N TYR A 13 -15.74 -4.44 3.80
CA TYR A 13 -14.91 -4.17 4.99
C TYR A 13 -15.37 -4.89 6.27
N TRP A 14 -15.77 -6.15 6.15
CA TRP A 14 -16.15 -7.00 7.29
C TRP A 14 -15.59 -8.40 7.10
N VAL A 15 -15.04 -8.98 8.17
CA VAL A 15 -14.40 -10.29 8.18
C VAL A 15 -14.96 -11.06 9.38
N TRP A 16 -15.67 -12.17 9.13
CA TRP A 16 -16.29 -12.98 10.20
C TRP A 16 -17.10 -12.16 11.22
N GLY A 17 -17.85 -11.15 10.76
CA GLY A 17 -18.66 -10.28 11.63
C GLY A 17 -17.88 -9.19 12.37
N LEU A 18 -16.56 -9.10 12.17
CA LEU A 18 -15.72 -8.05 12.73
C LEU A 18 -15.42 -6.96 11.68
N PRO A 19 -15.45 -5.67 12.04
CA PRO A 19 -15.02 -4.59 11.15
C PRO A 19 -13.56 -4.75 10.73
N PHE A 20 -13.28 -4.58 9.43
CA PHE A 20 -11.94 -4.78 8.89
C PHE A 20 -10.88 -3.88 9.54
N PHE A 21 -11.24 -2.67 9.95
CA PHE A 21 -10.31 -1.71 10.55
C PHE A 21 -9.61 -2.27 11.80
N LEU A 22 -10.21 -3.22 12.53
CA LEU A 22 -9.63 -3.81 13.73
C LEU A 22 -8.32 -4.57 13.44
N PHE A 23 -8.14 -5.07 12.23
CA PHE A 23 -7.00 -5.92 11.86
C PHE A 23 -5.78 -5.15 11.39
N TYR A 24 -5.94 -3.92 10.90
CA TYR A 24 -4.81 -3.14 10.35
C TYR A 24 -4.89 -1.62 10.51
N SER A 25 -6.04 -1.07 10.91
CA SER A 25 -6.28 0.37 10.94
C SER A 25 -6.49 0.91 12.35
N THR A 26 -6.00 0.20 13.36
CA THR A 26 -5.91 0.66 14.76
C THR A 26 -4.46 0.70 15.21
N ARG A 27 -4.13 1.54 16.20
CA ARG A 27 -2.77 1.62 16.75
C ARG A 27 -2.31 0.26 17.30
N SER A 28 -3.21 -0.48 17.96
CA SER A 28 -2.95 -1.84 18.46
C SER A 28 -2.64 -2.82 17.32
N SER A 29 -3.40 -2.79 16.24
CA SER A 29 -3.13 -3.68 15.09
C SER A 29 -1.80 -3.38 14.41
N GLN A 30 -1.49 -2.10 14.18
CA GLN A 30 -0.23 -1.67 13.56
C GLN A 30 0.98 -1.87 14.49
N PHE A 31 0.78 -2.03 15.80
CA PHE A 31 1.85 -2.36 16.73
C PHE A 31 2.53 -3.69 16.41
N LEU A 32 1.78 -4.63 15.80
CA LEU A 32 2.33 -5.93 15.39
C LEU A 32 3.31 -5.79 14.23
N HIS A 33 3.20 -4.73 13.44
CA HIS A 33 3.95 -4.54 12.20
C HIS A 33 5.27 -3.82 12.41
N GLU A 34 6.25 -4.25 11.63
CA GLU A 34 7.52 -3.56 11.51
C GLU A 34 7.28 -2.15 10.93
N ARG A 35 7.96 -1.15 11.48
CA ARG A 35 7.94 0.23 11.01
C ARG A 35 9.35 0.83 11.00
N PRO A 36 9.59 1.92 10.29
CA PRO A 36 10.87 2.63 10.33
C PRO A 36 11.19 3.14 11.75
N ASN A 37 12.46 3.38 12.06
CA ASN A 37 12.90 4.11 13.27
C ASN A 37 12.45 3.52 14.63
N GLN A 38 12.16 2.22 14.69
CA GLN A 38 11.74 1.58 15.93
C GLN A 38 12.90 1.23 16.86
N SER A 39 12.68 1.36 18.17
CA SER A 39 13.66 1.03 19.19
C SER A 39 13.94 -0.47 19.26
N PHE A 40 15.09 -0.85 19.83
CA PHE A 40 15.45 -2.27 20.00
C PHE A 40 14.36 -3.09 20.72
N LEU A 41 13.80 -2.54 21.81
CA LEU A 41 12.72 -3.19 22.54
C LEU A 41 11.49 -3.42 21.66
N ARG A 42 11.13 -2.44 20.83
CA ARG A 42 10.01 -2.59 19.90
C ARG A 42 10.29 -3.62 18.83
N SER A 43 11.49 -3.63 18.24
CA SER A 43 11.90 -4.65 17.28
C SER A 43 11.82 -6.06 17.88
N LEU A 44 12.24 -6.23 19.14
CA LEU A 44 12.10 -7.49 19.87
C LEU A 44 10.63 -7.89 20.05
N LEU A 45 9.77 -6.96 20.48
CA LEU A 45 8.33 -7.22 20.63
C LEU A 45 7.67 -7.56 19.29
N CYS A 46 7.97 -6.83 18.22
CA CYS A 46 7.45 -7.13 16.88
C CYS A 46 7.87 -8.52 16.39
N SER A 47 9.09 -8.95 16.70
CA SER A 47 9.56 -10.31 16.42
C SER A 47 8.82 -11.35 17.26
N LEU A 48 8.64 -11.09 18.55
CA LEU A 48 7.90 -11.98 19.47
C LEU A 48 6.43 -12.15 19.06
N PHE A 49 5.78 -11.06 18.64
CA PHE A 49 4.39 -11.05 18.16
C PHE A 49 4.25 -11.37 16.66
N SER A 50 5.34 -11.73 15.98
CA SER A 50 5.27 -12.09 14.56
C SER A 50 4.29 -13.23 14.23
N PRO A 51 4.07 -14.26 15.09
CA PRO A 51 3.04 -15.27 14.84
C PRO A 51 1.62 -14.68 14.84
N MET A 52 1.36 -13.66 15.65
CA MET A 52 0.04 -13.00 15.70
C MET A 52 -0.31 -12.33 14.37
N ARG A 53 0.68 -11.71 13.69
CA ARG A 53 0.47 -11.16 12.34
C ARG A 53 0.04 -12.24 11.35
N LEU A 54 0.69 -13.41 11.41
CA LEU A 54 0.36 -14.54 10.54
C LEU A 54 -1.04 -15.08 10.84
N VAL A 55 -1.41 -15.16 12.12
CA VAL A 55 -2.76 -15.56 12.54
C VAL A 55 -3.80 -14.58 12.01
N VAL A 56 -3.58 -13.26 12.12
CA VAL A 56 -4.49 -12.24 11.57
C VAL A 56 -4.63 -12.39 10.05
N SER A 57 -3.51 -12.56 9.33
CA SER A 57 -3.53 -12.80 7.89
C SER A 57 -4.36 -14.05 7.56
N LYS A 58 -4.10 -15.18 8.22
CA LYS A 58 -4.80 -16.46 7.99
C LYS A 58 -6.28 -16.42 8.37
N PHE A 59 -6.64 -15.65 9.40
CA PHE A 59 -8.03 -15.42 9.78
C PHE A 59 -8.81 -14.69 8.68
N ILE A 60 -8.20 -13.69 8.04
CA ILE A 60 -8.80 -12.99 6.90
C ILE A 60 -8.83 -13.90 5.67
N GLU A 61 -7.75 -14.62 5.39
CA GLU A 61 -7.69 -15.59 4.28
C GLU A 61 -8.78 -16.65 4.39
N SER A 62 -9.04 -17.19 5.60
CA SER A 62 -10.10 -18.18 5.81
C SER A 62 -11.49 -17.61 5.53
N TYR A 63 -11.74 -16.36 5.93
CA TYR A 63 -12.98 -15.67 5.58
C TYR A 63 -13.13 -15.52 4.06
N LEU A 64 -12.08 -15.06 3.38
CA LEU A 64 -12.13 -14.83 1.94
C LEU A 64 -12.33 -16.13 1.15
N LEU A 65 -11.68 -17.22 1.55
CA LEU A 65 -11.87 -18.54 0.94
C LEU A 65 -13.26 -19.13 1.23
N HIS A 66 -13.82 -18.85 2.41
CA HIS A 66 -15.18 -19.26 2.73
C HIS A 66 -16.23 -18.43 1.94
N LYS A 67 -15.99 -17.13 1.79
CA LYS A 67 -16.96 -16.20 1.22
C LYS A 67 -16.93 -16.14 -0.30
N LEU A 68 -15.75 -16.29 -0.91
CA LEU A 68 -15.52 -16.15 -2.34
C LEU A 68 -15.06 -17.47 -2.96
N PRO A 69 -15.53 -17.83 -4.17
CA PRO A 69 -15.14 -19.06 -4.84
C PRO A 69 -13.75 -18.96 -5.50
N LEU A 70 -12.75 -18.44 -4.78
CA LEU A 70 -11.40 -18.21 -5.32
C LEU A 70 -10.75 -19.51 -5.78
N GLU A 71 -10.91 -20.60 -5.04
CA GLU A 71 -10.34 -21.89 -5.40
C GLU A 71 -11.00 -22.49 -6.64
N LYS A 72 -12.34 -22.38 -6.76
CA LYS A 72 -13.09 -22.82 -7.94
C LYS A 72 -12.55 -22.22 -9.23
N TYR A 73 -12.13 -20.95 -9.19
CA TYR A 73 -11.62 -20.22 -10.36
C TYR A 73 -10.09 -20.16 -10.44
N GLY A 74 -9.36 -20.83 -9.54
CA GLY A 74 -7.90 -20.76 -9.51
C GLY A 74 -7.35 -19.35 -9.24
N LEU A 75 -8.10 -18.54 -8.49
CA LEU A 75 -7.80 -17.14 -8.16
C LEU A 75 -7.25 -16.96 -6.74
N LYS A 76 -7.01 -18.04 -5.99
CA LYS A 76 -6.37 -17.99 -4.67
C LYS A 76 -4.89 -17.62 -4.81
N PRO A 77 -4.42 -16.49 -4.24
CA PRO A 77 -3.00 -16.14 -4.24
C PRO A 77 -2.15 -17.15 -3.47
N ASP A 78 -0.87 -17.25 -3.83
CA ASP A 78 0.11 -18.13 -3.18
C ASP A 78 0.86 -17.45 -2.01
N HIS A 79 0.60 -16.16 -1.79
CA HIS A 79 1.15 -15.36 -0.70
C HIS A 79 0.12 -15.03 0.38
N PRO A 80 0.56 -14.70 1.60
CA PRO A 80 -0.35 -14.29 2.69
C PRO A 80 -1.04 -12.95 2.42
N PHE A 81 -2.27 -12.78 2.92
CA PHE A 81 -3.04 -11.54 2.79
C PHE A 81 -2.27 -10.28 3.21
N VAL A 82 -1.45 -10.37 4.26
CA VAL A 82 -0.64 -9.24 4.74
C VAL A 82 0.30 -8.67 3.68
N GLU A 83 0.81 -9.47 2.73
CA GLU A 83 1.70 -8.95 1.67
C GLU A 83 0.96 -8.00 0.71
N ASP A 84 -0.32 -8.28 0.42
CA ASP A 84 -1.16 -7.41 -0.42
C ASP A 84 -1.62 -6.18 0.33
N TYR A 85 -1.94 -6.34 1.62
CA TYR A 85 -2.25 -5.20 2.46
C TYR A 85 -1.06 -4.25 2.53
N ALA A 86 0.14 -4.76 2.84
CA ALA A 86 1.38 -3.99 2.98
C ALA A 86 1.85 -3.30 1.68
N SER A 87 1.40 -3.78 0.52
CA SER A 87 1.75 -3.22 -0.79
C SER A 87 0.61 -2.45 -1.44
N CYS A 88 -0.50 -2.24 -0.73
CA CYS A 88 -1.69 -1.58 -1.25
C CYS A 88 -2.25 -2.27 -2.53
N GLN A 89 -2.07 -3.59 -2.65
CA GLN A 89 -2.52 -4.41 -3.78
C GLN A 89 -3.86 -5.11 -3.53
N MET A 90 -4.38 -5.06 -2.29
CA MET A 90 -5.72 -5.53 -1.99
C MET A 90 -6.76 -4.72 -2.76
N ALA A 91 -7.65 -5.40 -3.49
CA ALA A 91 -8.73 -4.77 -4.25
C ALA A 91 -10.12 -5.12 -3.68
N ILE A 92 -11.08 -4.21 -3.86
CA ILE A 92 -12.49 -4.50 -3.59
C ILE A 92 -13.06 -5.23 -4.80
N MET A 93 -13.69 -6.37 -4.54
CA MET A 93 -14.35 -7.15 -5.58
C MET A 93 -15.65 -6.45 -6.01
N PRO A 94 -15.89 -6.22 -7.32
CA PRO A 94 -17.16 -5.71 -7.79
C PRO A 94 -18.32 -6.63 -7.42
N GLU A 95 -19.49 -6.03 -7.18
CA GLU A 95 -20.72 -6.78 -7.02
C GLU A 95 -20.97 -7.66 -8.25
N ASN A 96 -21.54 -8.85 -8.04
CA ASN A 96 -21.88 -9.82 -9.08
C ASN A 96 -20.71 -10.41 -9.89
N PHE A 97 -19.43 -10.06 -9.61
CA PHE A 97 -18.29 -10.55 -10.38
C PHE A 97 -18.27 -12.08 -10.54
N PHE A 98 -18.42 -12.82 -9.44
CA PHE A 98 -18.46 -14.29 -9.49
C PHE A 98 -19.79 -14.83 -10.04
N SER A 99 -20.90 -14.11 -9.91
CA SER A 99 -22.17 -14.50 -10.54
C SER A 99 -22.08 -14.45 -12.07
N GLU A 100 -21.40 -13.44 -12.63
CA GLU A 100 -21.16 -13.37 -14.07
C GLU A 100 -20.13 -14.40 -14.53
N ALA A 101 -19.17 -14.76 -13.67
CA ALA A 101 -18.27 -15.89 -13.92
C ALA A 101 -19.01 -17.25 -13.90
N ASP A 102 -19.99 -17.44 -13.01
CA ASP A 102 -20.84 -18.64 -12.97
C ASP A 102 -21.68 -18.78 -14.24
N LYS A 103 -22.11 -17.66 -14.83
CA LYS A 103 -22.81 -17.59 -16.12
C LYS A 103 -21.89 -17.81 -17.33
N GLY A 104 -20.59 -18.00 -17.13
CA GLY A 104 -19.60 -18.16 -18.20
C GLY A 104 -19.24 -16.87 -18.94
N LYS A 105 -19.71 -15.70 -18.49
CA LYS A 105 -19.41 -14.41 -19.12
C LYS A 105 -18.01 -13.90 -18.79
N ILE A 106 -17.46 -14.34 -17.66
CA ILE A 106 -16.08 -14.07 -17.27
C ILE A 106 -15.33 -15.41 -17.22
N VAL A 107 -14.45 -15.61 -18.20
CA VAL A 107 -13.54 -16.76 -18.23
C VAL A 107 -12.16 -16.32 -17.80
N PHE A 108 -11.56 -17.01 -16.84
CA PHE A 108 -10.22 -16.70 -16.33
C PHE A 108 -9.17 -17.56 -17.04
N LYS A 109 -8.09 -16.94 -17.49
CA LYS A 109 -6.89 -17.63 -17.99
C LYS A 109 -5.69 -17.16 -17.18
N ARG A 110 -5.04 -18.10 -16.49
CA ARG A 110 -3.77 -17.85 -15.79
C ARG A 110 -2.65 -17.99 -16.80
N SER A 111 -1.96 -16.90 -17.11
CA SER A 111 -0.75 -16.94 -17.93
C SER A 111 0.14 -15.74 -17.62
N SER A 112 1.46 -15.97 -17.68
CA SER A 112 2.46 -14.93 -17.46
C SER A 112 2.99 -14.32 -18.76
N LYS A 113 2.82 -15.02 -19.90
CA LYS A 113 3.34 -14.68 -21.22
C LYS A 113 2.25 -14.87 -22.28
N TRP A 114 2.03 -13.82 -23.06
CA TRP A 114 1.08 -13.80 -24.16
C TRP A 114 1.50 -12.72 -25.16
N TRP A 115 1.04 -12.82 -26.39
CA TRP A 115 1.25 -11.83 -27.44
C TRP A 115 0.00 -11.71 -28.32
N PHE A 116 -0.07 -10.64 -29.11
CA PHE A 116 -1.13 -10.47 -30.10
C PHE A 116 -0.88 -11.34 -31.32
N TRP A 117 -1.96 -11.87 -31.89
CA TRP A 117 -1.99 -12.41 -33.24
C TRP A 117 -3.15 -11.76 -33.99
N GLU A 118 -3.27 -12.04 -35.29
CA GLU A 118 -4.20 -11.35 -36.19
C GLU A 118 -5.66 -11.29 -35.67
N LYS A 119 -6.13 -12.33 -34.97
CA LYS A 119 -7.52 -12.40 -34.47
C LYS A 119 -7.69 -12.26 -32.95
N GLY A 120 -6.62 -11.96 -32.21
CA GLY A 120 -6.73 -11.84 -30.75
C GLY A 120 -5.41 -12.04 -30.02
N ILE A 121 -5.40 -12.94 -29.03
CA ILE A 121 -4.22 -13.23 -28.21
C ILE A 121 -3.82 -14.70 -28.27
N GLU A 122 -2.51 -14.94 -28.21
CA GLU A 122 -1.88 -16.26 -28.15
C GLU A 122 -1.01 -16.35 -26.90
N PHE A 123 -0.97 -17.53 -26.28
CA PHE A 123 -0.22 -17.81 -25.07
C PHE A 123 1.00 -18.69 -25.36
N ASP A 124 1.88 -18.81 -24.37
CA ASP A 124 3.08 -19.65 -24.43
C ASP A 124 2.80 -21.16 -24.58
N ASP A 125 1.60 -21.61 -24.20
CA ASP A 125 1.08 -22.97 -24.44
C ASP A 125 0.47 -23.17 -25.85
N LYS A 126 0.57 -22.15 -26.73
CA LYS A 126 -0.02 -22.09 -28.08
C LYS A 126 -1.55 -22.04 -28.11
N GLU A 127 -2.21 -21.92 -26.96
CA GLU A 127 -3.65 -21.65 -26.93
C GLU A 127 -3.92 -20.27 -27.53
N LYS A 128 -5.00 -20.16 -28.31
CA LYS A 128 -5.43 -18.91 -28.93
C LYS A 128 -6.83 -18.55 -28.46
N ILE A 129 -6.99 -17.29 -28.08
CA ILE A 129 -8.30 -16.70 -27.78
C ILE A 129 -8.55 -15.63 -28.84
N GLU A 130 -9.61 -15.80 -29.61
CA GLU A 130 -10.11 -14.75 -30.49
C GLU A 130 -10.74 -13.64 -29.65
N ALA A 131 -10.47 -12.37 -30.01
CA ALA A 131 -10.99 -11.22 -29.28
C ALA A 131 -11.12 -10.01 -30.22
N ASP A 132 -12.32 -9.42 -30.26
CA ASP A 132 -12.56 -8.18 -31.01
C ASP A 132 -11.90 -6.96 -30.32
N VAL A 133 -11.83 -6.99 -28.98
CA VAL A 133 -11.29 -5.91 -28.15
C VAL A 133 -10.42 -6.48 -27.04
N VAL A 134 -9.23 -5.91 -26.87
CA VAL A 134 -8.33 -6.20 -25.75
C VAL A 134 -8.15 -4.95 -24.90
N VAL A 135 -8.61 -5.01 -23.65
CA VAL A 135 -8.47 -3.92 -22.67
C VAL A 135 -7.30 -4.21 -21.73
N LEU A 136 -6.26 -3.38 -21.78
CA LEU A 136 -5.08 -3.50 -20.92
C LEU A 136 -5.31 -2.80 -19.58
N ALA A 137 -5.94 -3.51 -18.63
CA ALA A 137 -6.11 -3.05 -17.25
C ALA A 137 -4.86 -3.30 -16.38
N THR A 138 -3.67 -2.91 -16.86
CA THR A 138 -2.35 -3.23 -16.27
C THR A 138 -1.80 -2.16 -15.31
N GLY A 139 -2.62 -1.19 -14.92
CA GLY A 139 -2.24 -0.10 -14.02
C GLY A 139 -1.59 1.09 -14.72
N TYR A 140 -0.88 1.92 -13.95
CA TYR A 140 -0.26 3.16 -14.42
C TYR A 140 1.21 3.25 -14.02
N ASP A 141 2.03 3.83 -14.90
CA ASP A 141 3.44 4.13 -14.60
C ASP A 141 3.59 5.60 -14.17
N GLY A 142 3.46 5.85 -12.86
CA GLY A 142 3.65 7.18 -12.28
C GLY A 142 5.06 7.73 -12.48
N LYS A 143 6.08 6.85 -12.46
CA LYS A 143 7.48 7.25 -12.60
C LYS A 143 7.77 7.79 -14.00
N LYS A 144 7.29 7.10 -15.04
CA LYS A 144 7.46 7.55 -16.43
C LYS A 144 6.81 8.91 -16.65
N LYS A 145 5.62 9.14 -16.06
CA LYS A 145 4.94 10.44 -16.12
C LYS A 145 5.76 11.55 -15.44
N LEU A 146 6.29 11.30 -14.24
CA LEU A 146 7.16 12.27 -13.55
C LEU A 146 8.45 12.54 -14.33
N LYS A 147 9.11 11.49 -14.85
CA LYS A 147 10.32 11.66 -15.68
C LYS A 147 10.08 12.55 -16.90
N ALA A 148 8.91 12.44 -17.53
CA ALA A 148 8.57 13.23 -18.71
C ALA A 148 8.52 14.74 -18.44
N ILE A 149 8.15 15.14 -17.22
CA ILE A 149 8.02 16.57 -16.84
C ILE A 149 9.22 17.11 -16.07
N MET A 150 10.00 16.24 -15.42
CA MET A 150 11.15 16.66 -14.62
C MET A 150 12.36 16.97 -15.53
N PRO A 151 13.05 18.10 -15.33
CA PRO A 151 14.30 18.40 -16.03
C PRO A 151 15.50 17.67 -15.40
N GLU A 152 16.60 17.56 -16.13
CA GLU A 152 17.88 17.16 -15.54
C GLU A 152 18.46 18.29 -14.66
N PRO A 153 19.21 17.98 -13.58
CA PRO A 153 19.60 16.63 -13.13
C PRO A 153 18.52 15.91 -12.31
N PHE A 154 17.41 16.59 -11.95
CA PHE A 154 16.42 16.05 -11.01
C PHE A 154 15.69 14.81 -11.51
N ARG A 155 15.49 14.69 -12.82
CA ARG A 155 14.92 13.49 -13.46
C ARG A 155 15.70 12.23 -13.11
N SER A 156 17.03 12.28 -13.14
CA SER A 156 17.90 11.15 -12.78
C SER A 156 17.82 10.77 -11.30
N LEU A 157 17.44 11.71 -10.43
CA LEU A 157 17.36 11.52 -9.00
C LEU A 157 16.07 10.81 -8.54
N LEU A 158 15.00 10.85 -9.34
CA LEU A 158 13.68 10.29 -8.98
C LEU A 158 13.68 8.81 -8.58
N GLU A 159 14.70 8.05 -8.97
CA GLU A 159 14.85 6.63 -8.62
C GLU A 159 16.18 6.32 -7.93
N TYR A 160 17.02 7.32 -7.71
CA TYR A 160 18.25 7.16 -6.95
C TYR A 160 17.92 7.09 -5.45
N PRO A 161 18.57 6.23 -4.65
CA PRO A 161 19.63 5.28 -5.02
C PRO A 161 19.13 3.85 -5.34
N SER A 162 17.84 3.58 -5.21
CA SER A 162 17.33 2.23 -4.94
C SER A 162 16.22 1.76 -5.88
N GLY A 163 15.90 2.51 -6.93
CA GLY A 163 14.83 2.23 -7.87
C GLY A 163 13.43 2.63 -7.38
N LEU A 164 13.30 3.12 -6.14
CA LEU A 164 12.10 3.79 -5.63
C LEU A 164 12.40 5.26 -5.42
N MET A 165 11.37 6.10 -5.49
CA MET A 165 11.50 7.52 -5.23
C MET A 165 11.64 7.75 -3.72
N PRO A 166 12.81 8.22 -3.22
CA PRO A 166 13.01 8.45 -1.81
C PRO A 166 12.25 9.71 -1.41
N LEU A 167 11.10 9.52 -0.79
CA LEU A 167 10.28 10.62 -0.30
C LEU A 167 10.24 10.61 1.22
N TYR A 168 10.95 11.54 1.83
CA TYR A 168 10.86 11.80 3.26
C TYR A 168 9.42 12.21 3.61
N ARG A 169 8.85 11.51 4.60
CA ARG A 169 7.41 11.59 4.96
C ARG A 169 6.45 11.33 3.80
N GLY A 170 6.92 10.68 2.74
CA GLY A 170 6.16 10.48 1.50
C GLY A 170 5.85 11.78 0.75
N THR A 171 6.61 12.86 1.02
CA THR A 171 6.35 14.20 0.47
C THR A 171 7.60 14.90 -0.09
N ILE A 172 8.73 14.91 0.61
CA ILE A 172 9.92 15.66 0.19
C ILE A 172 10.98 14.73 -0.38
N HIS A 173 11.49 15.04 -1.56
CA HIS A 173 12.66 14.35 -2.09
C HIS A 173 13.94 15.02 -1.55
N PRO A 174 14.82 14.33 -0.80
CA PRO A 174 15.95 14.96 -0.10
C PRO A 174 16.94 15.69 -1.01
N LEU A 175 17.04 15.27 -2.28
CA LEU A 175 17.98 15.81 -3.27
C LEU A 175 17.33 16.74 -4.32
N ILE A 176 16.01 16.97 -4.26
CA ILE A 176 15.33 17.87 -5.20
C ILE A 176 14.79 19.06 -4.40
N PRO A 177 15.41 20.24 -4.50
CA PRO A 177 15.01 21.40 -3.72
C PRO A 177 13.69 21.98 -4.22
N ASN A 178 12.99 22.69 -3.33
CA ASN A 178 11.79 23.51 -3.63
C ASN A 178 10.66 22.75 -4.35
N MET A 179 10.51 21.45 -4.09
CA MET A 179 9.48 20.62 -4.68
C MET A 179 8.90 19.64 -3.65
N GLY A 180 7.57 19.58 -3.58
CA GLY A 180 6.82 18.61 -2.79
C GLY A 180 6.03 17.65 -3.68
N PHE A 181 5.97 16.39 -3.28
CA PHE A 181 5.26 15.30 -3.95
C PHE A 181 4.10 14.83 -3.08
N VAL A 182 2.93 15.43 -3.25
CA VAL A 182 1.73 15.03 -2.49
C VAL A 182 0.95 13.96 -3.27
N GLY A 183 0.60 12.86 -2.60
CA GLY A 183 -0.20 11.78 -3.18
C GLY A 183 0.59 10.71 -3.95
N TYR A 184 1.93 10.76 -3.94
CA TYR A 184 2.74 9.74 -4.60
C TYR A 184 2.87 8.44 -3.79
N VAL A 185 3.06 8.53 -2.47
CA VAL A 185 3.13 7.36 -1.58
C VAL A 185 1.73 6.94 -1.18
N GLU A 186 1.43 5.66 -1.38
CA GLU A 186 0.10 5.10 -1.14
C GLU A 186 -0.11 4.66 0.31
N SER A 187 -1.38 4.63 0.69
CA SER A 187 -1.93 4.06 1.90
C SER A 187 -3.31 3.48 1.56
N VAL A 188 -3.88 2.70 2.47
CA VAL A 188 -5.26 2.21 2.35
C VAL A 188 -6.27 3.38 2.46
N VAL A 189 -5.86 4.52 3.05
CA VAL A 189 -6.68 5.73 3.17
C VAL A 189 -5.96 6.94 2.57
N ASN A 190 -5.84 6.98 1.23
CA ASN A 190 -5.06 7.98 0.50
C ASN A 190 -5.53 9.43 0.67
N LEU A 191 -6.84 9.65 0.78
CA LEU A 191 -7.39 11.01 0.93
C LEU A 191 -6.92 11.63 2.26
N HIS A 192 -7.09 10.87 3.34
CA HIS A 192 -6.68 11.27 4.68
C HIS A 192 -5.16 11.52 4.77
N SER A 193 -4.33 10.61 4.26
CA SER A 193 -2.88 10.78 4.29
C SER A 193 -2.41 11.97 3.45
N SER A 194 -3.06 12.23 2.31
CA SER A 194 -2.73 13.38 1.44
C SER A 194 -3.15 14.71 2.07
N GLU A 195 -4.29 14.75 2.76
CA GLU A 195 -4.72 15.93 3.52
C GLU A 195 -3.70 16.30 4.61
N LEU A 196 -3.31 15.33 5.45
CA LEU A 196 -2.34 15.56 6.51
C LEU A 196 -0.97 16.00 5.95
N ARG A 197 -0.49 15.36 4.87
CA ARG A 197 0.74 15.76 4.18
C ARG A 197 0.65 17.16 3.57
N SER A 198 -0.51 17.57 3.10
CA SER A 198 -0.73 18.93 2.57
C SER A 198 -0.62 19.98 3.69
N ILE A 199 -1.18 19.69 4.87
CA ILE A 199 -1.03 20.56 6.05
C ILE A 199 0.44 20.63 6.48
N TRP A 200 1.11 19.49 6.56
CA TRP A 200 2.54 19.42 6.90
C TRP A 200 3.40 20.21 5.92
N LEU A 201 3.16 20.06 4.61
CA LEU A 201 3.87 20.81 3.57
C LEU A 201 3.59 22.31 3.64
N ALA A 202 2.35 22.72 3.87
CA ALA A 202 2.01 24.14 4.03
C ALA A 202 2.71 24.76 5.24
N ARG A 203 2.77 24.03 6.37
CA ARG A 203 3.48 24.47 7.58
C ARG A 203 4.99 24.51 7.39
N LEU A 204 5.55 23.60 6.58
CA LEU A 204 6.96 23.63 6.20
C LEU A 204 7.27 24.88 5.38
N VAL A 205 6.42 25.20 4.39
CA VAL A 205 6.57 26.39 3.53
C VAL A 205 6.42 27.69 4.34
N ASP A 206 5.57 27.70 5.37
CA ASP A 206 5.38 28.83 6.29
C ASP A 206 6.38 28.80 7.48
N ASP A 207 7.51 28.10 7.30
CA ASP A 207 8.65 28.03 8.24
C ASP A 207 8.28 27.68 9.69
N LYS A 208 7.19 26.93 9.91
CA LYS A 208 6.74 26.53 11.26
C LYS A 208 7.63 25.46 11.89
N PHE A 209 8.37 24.73 11.07
CA PHE A 209 9.39 23.77 11.48
C PHE A 209 10.45 23.66 10.36
N LYS A 210 11.56 23.00 10.65
CA LYS A 210 12.65 22.76 9.69
C LYS A 210 12.80 21.28 9.44
N LEU A 211 13.13 20.92 8.20
CA LEU A 211 13.49 19.55 7.85
C LEU A 211 14.83 19.17 8.48
N PRO A 212 15.06 17.87 8.76
CA PRO A 212 16.39 17.40 9.09
C PRO A 212 17.33 17.50 7.88
N GLY A 213 18.62 17.24 8.11
CA GLY A 213 19.62 17.25 7.05
C GLY A 213 19.35 16.21 5.96
N VAL A 214 19.88 16.47 4.75
CA VAL A 214 19.70 15.59 3.57
C VAL A 214 20.10 14.14 3.87
N THR A 215 21.24 13.93 4.53
CA THR A 215 21.73 12.59 4.90
C THR A 215 20.72 11.86 5.78
N GLU A 216 20.20 12.50 6.82
CA GLU A 216 19.21 11.90 7.70
C GLU A 216 17.93 11.57 6.93
N MET A 217 17.42 12.49 6.10
CA MET A 217 16.23 12.21 5.30
C MET A 217 16.42 11.00 4.37
N LEU A 218 17.59 10.89 3.73
CA LEU A 218 17.93 9.73 2.88
C LEU A 218 17.98 8.44 3.69
N GLU A 219 18.67 8.43 4.84
CA GLU A 219 18.73 7.27 5.73
C GLU A 219 17.34 6.80 6.14
N ARG A 220 16.45 7.73 6.51
CA ARG A 220 15.06 7.43 6.86
C ARG A 220 14.35 6.75 5.71
N THR A 221 14.41 7.32 4.49
CA THR A 221 13.76 6.70 3.31
C THR A 221 14.29 5.31 2.98
N LEU A 222 15.59 5.08 3.16
CA LEU A 222 16.18 3.75 2.97
C LEU A 222 15.69 2.75 4.02
N MET A 223 15.53 3.18 5.27
CA MET A 223 14.94 2.33 6.31
C MET A 223 13.49 1.96 5.99
N GLU A 224 12.66 2.89 5.51
CA GLU A 224 11.28 2.60 5.06
C GLU A 224 11.27 1.53 3.97
N MET A 225 12.20 1.63 3.02
CA MET A 225 12.33 0.65 1.95
C MET A 225 12.74 -0.74 2.44
N GLU A 226 13.69 -0.82 3.37
CA GLU A 226 14.12 -2.11 3.92
C GLU A 226 13.00 -2.79 4.71
N VAL A 227 12.21 -2.02 5.48
CA VAL A 227 10.98 -2.52 6.13
C VAL A 227 10.01 -3.05 5.07
N MET A 228 9.82 -2.33 3.96
CA MET A 228 8.92 -2.76 2.90
C MET A 228 9.36 -4.06 2.22
N LYS A 229 10.65 -4.19 1.89
CA LYS A 229 11.24 -5.40 1.30
C LYS A 229 11.07 -6.63 2.20
N ARG A 230 11.16 -6.46 3.52
CA ARG A 230 10.90 -7.53 4.50
C ARG A 230 9.43 -7.90 4.62
N THR A 231 8.52 -6.95 4.34
CA THR A 231 7.08 -7.13 4.57
C THR A 231 6.35 -7.71 3.37
N THR A 232 6.78 -7.41 2.14
CA THR A 232 6.06 -7.81 0.92
C THR A 232 6.97 -7.98 -0.29
N ARG A 233 6.71 -9.01 -1.09
CA ARG A 233 7.35 -9.21 -2.40
C ARG A 233 7.01 -8.10 -3.41
N PHE A 234 5.93 -7.35 -3.17
CA PHE A 234 5.47 -6.26 -4.03
C PHE A 234 6.04 -4.89 -3.62
N TYR A 235 7.21 -4.86 -2.99
CA TYR A 235 7.87 -3.65 -2.45
C TYR A 235 8.14 -2.54 -3.49
N LYS A 236 8.03 -2.85 -4.79
CA LYS A 236 8.25 -1.87 -5.87
C LYS A 236 7.18 -0.75 -5.92
N ARG A 237 6.07 -0.89 -5.20
CA ARG A 237 5.00 0.11 -5.10
C ARG A 237 4.97 0.68 -3.68
N HIS A 238 5.59 1.83 -3.46
CA HIS A 238 5.74 2.39 -2.11
C HIS A 238 4.38 2.62 -1.42
N CYS A 239 4.13 1.84 -0.37
CA CYS A 239 2.90 1.84 0.42
C CYS A 239 3.25 1.74 1.91
N ILE A 240 2.54 2.52 2.73
CA ILE A 240 2.76 2.61 4.19
C ILE A 240 1.59 2.03 5.01
N SER A 241 0.73 1.21 4.40
CA SER A 241 -0.55 0.79 4.98
C SER A 241 -0.42 0.13 6.36
N THR A 242 0.62 -0.70 6.58
CA THR A 242 0.86 -1.45 7.83
C THR A 242 1.34 -0.60 9.00
N TYR A 243 1.82 0.62 8.76
CA TYR A 243 2.32 1.54 9.78
C TYR A 243 1.86 3.00 9.55
N SER A 244 0.76 3.18 8.82
CA SER A 244 0.23 4.49 8.40
C SER A 244 -0.12 5.43 9.57
N ILE A 245 -0.52 4.88 10.73
CA ILE A 245 -0.78 5.67 11.94
C ILE A 245 0.54 6.22 12.48
N ASN A 246 1.59 5.41 12.53
CA ASN A 246 2.90 5.89 12.96
C ASN A 246 3.47 6.94 12.01
N HIS A 247 3.30 6.75 10.70
CA HIS A 247 3.69 7.75 9.72
C HIS A 247 2.98 9.09 9.97
N SER A 248 1.71 9.03 10.34
CA SER A 248 0.90 10.20 10.69
C SER A 248 1.32 10.83 12.02
N ASP A 249 1.70 10.01 13.01
CA ASP A 249 2.26 10.46 14.30
C ASP A 249 3.54 11.27 14.08
N GLU A 250 4.48 10.75 13.28
CA GLU A 250 5.76 11.42 13.00
C GLU A 250 5.53 12.77 12.29
N ILE A 251 4.59 12.81 11.34
CA ILE A 251 4.17 14.05 10.68
C ILE A 251 3.58 15.05 11.70
N CYS A 252 2.75 14.58 12.63
CA CYS A 252 2.18 15.44 13.68
C CYS A 252 3.26 16.00 14.60
N GLU A 253 4.17 15.16 15.07
CA GLU A 253 5.25 15.55 15.98
C GLU A 253 6.15 16.62 15.36
N GLU A 254 6.49 16.50 14.07
CA GLU A 254 7.26 17.52 13.34
C GLU A 254 6.51 18.86 13.21
N MET A 255 5.18 18.83 13.09
CA MET A 255 4.36 20.05 13.10
C MET A 255 4.20 20.69 14.48
N GLY A 256 4.71 20.03 15.54
CA GLY A 256 4.51 20.39 16.94
C GLY A 256 3.16 19.94 17.51
N TRP A 257 2.48 19.01 16.85
CA TRP A 257 1.19 18.45 17.30
C TRP A 257 1.41 17.20 18.14
N THR A 258 0.44 16.87 18.99
CA THR A 258 0.42 15.58 19.67
C THR A 258 0.18 14.45 18.68
N SER A 259 0.95 13.36 18.79
CA SER A 259 0.72 12.12 18.04
C SER A 259 -0.55 11.39 18.51
N TRP A 260 -0.96 11.60 19.76
CA TRP A 260 -2.24 11.14 20.26
C TRP A 260 -3.32 12.14 19.82
N ARG A 261 -4.32 11.64 19.09
CA ARG A 261 -5.36 12.42 18.40
C ARG A 261 -6.76 12.19 18.94
N LYS A 262 -6.91 11.27 19.90
CA LYS A 262 -8.17 10.83 20.49
C LYS A 262 -8.15 11.04 21.99
N LYS A 263 -9.35 11.18 22.57
CA LYS A 263 -9.53 11.63 23.97
C LYS A 263 -9.13 10.59 25.01
N SER A 264 -9.15 9.31 24.69
CA SER A 264 -8.86 8.23 25.65
C SER A 264 -7.85 7.24 25.09
N TRP A 265 -7.05 6.66 25.99
CA TRP A 265 -6.09 5.61 25.64
C TRP A 265 -6.75 4.41 24.94
N PHE A 266 -8.00 4.08 25.31
CA PHE A 266 -8.75 2.98 24.69
C PHE A 266 -9.11 3.31 23.24
N SER A 267 -9.57 4.55 22.99
CA SER A 267 -9.85 5.01 21.63
C SER A 267 -8.59 5.12 20.78
N GLU A 268 -7.48 5.60 21.33
CA GLU A 268 -6.15 5.60 20.68
C GLU A 268 -5.74 4.19 20.24
N ALA A 269 -5.91 3.21 21.13
CA ALA A 269 -5.48 1.85 20.88
C ALA A 269 -6.36 1.12 19.85
N PHE A 270 -7.69 1.23 19.96
CA PHE A 270 -8.62 0.29 19.32
C PHE A 270 -9.62 0.91 18.34
N SER A 271 -9.65 2.23 18.17
CA SER A 271 -10.51 2.88 17.17
C SER A 271 -9.73 3.27 15.91
N PRO A 272 -10.39 3.37 14.74
CA PRO A 272 -9.70 3.73 13.51
C PRO A 272 -9.33 5.21 13.49
N TYR A 273 -8.23 5.54 12.79
CA TYR A 273 -7.82 6.93 12.53
C TYR A 273 -8.38 7.40 11.19
N GLY A 274 -8.90 8.62 11.16
CA GLY A 274 -9.32 9.28 9.93
C GLY A 274 -9.22 10.80 10.03
N SER A 275 -9.60 11.50 8.96
CA SER A 275 -9.46 12.96 8.84
C SER A 275 -10.00 13.75 10.04
N ARG A 276 -11.11 13.31 10.65
CA ARG A 276 -11.72 13.99 11.80
C ARG A 276 -10.81 14.06 13.04
N ASP A 277 -9.87 13.14 13.19
CA ASP A 277 -8.94 13.11 14.32
C ASP A 277 -7.84 14.21 14.17
N TYR A 278 -7.72 14.82 12.99
CA TYR A 278 -6.71 15.81 12.65
C TYR A 278 -7.30 17.20 12.33
N LEU A 279 -8.61 17.37 12.56
CA LEU A 279 -9.23 18.68 12.61
C LEU A 279 -8.78 19.34 13.92
N ASN A 280 -8.12 20.50 13.80
CA ASN A 280 -7.80 21.34 14.97
C ASN A 280 -9.06 21.96 15.56
#